data_AF-A0A518BPF5-F1
#
_entry.id   AF-A0A518BPF5-F1
#
_cell.length_a   1.000
_cell.length_b   1.000
_cell.length_c   1.000
_cell.angle_alpha   90.00
_cell.angle_beta   90.00
_cell.angle_gamma   90.00
#
_symmetry.space_group_name_H-M   'P 1'
#
loop_
_entity.id
_entity.type
_entity.pdbx_description
1 polymer ?
#
loop_
_entity_poly.entity_id
_entity_poly.type
_entity_poly.pdbx_seq_one_letter_code
_entity_poly.pdbx_strand_id
1 'polypeptide(L)'
;MQPAHLIGLALSSLVLTSCVTTGEGLVESSEGVPPPPRLTTGPWTDSFNDESVLIAEVIEISGPDRLAQQFVARQDPGNVDFEIKTVSQGLWQEYRVVQPGAVIEAQLDAWKLVATKRLVVLQRPGRVDVQLRADGDAFFQRTADAQPQRGPRFEHHAAVPWGP
;
A
#
# COMPACT_ATOMS: atom_id res chain seq x y z
N MET A 1 20.89 66.75 -4.67
CA MET A 1 20.06 65.73 -5.35
C MET A 1 20.45 64.39 -4.75
N GLN A 2 19.62 63.55 -4.16
CA GLN A 2 18.23 63.56 -3.71
C GLN A 2 18.16 62.41 -2.65
N PRO A 3 17.35 62.51 -1.59
CA PRO A 3 17.47 61.69 -0.39
C PRO A 3 16.66 60.38 -0.42
N ALA A 4 16.98 59.51 0.55
CA ALA A 4 16.38 58.21 0.85
C ALA A 4 14.95 58.29 1.43
N HIS A 5 14.09 57.34 1.05
CA HIS A 5 12.83 56.92 1.69
C HIS A 5 12.63 55.42 1.27
N LEU A 6 12.54 54.37 2.09
CA LEU A 6 11.81 54.07 3.33
C LEU A 6 10.30 54.33 3.20
N ILE A 7 9.53 53.29 2.84
CA ILE A 7 8.07 53.05 3.01
C ILE A 7 7.83 51.64 2.43
N GLY A 8 7.11 50.68 3.01
CA GLY A 8 6.30 50.59 4.21
C GLY A 8 5.62 49.22 4.17
N LEU A 9 5.79 48.42 5.23
CA LEU A 9 5.11 47.14 5.44
C LEU A 9 3.61 47.37 5.58
N ALA A 10 2.82 46.80 4.67
CA ALA A 10 1.37 46.70 4.84
C ALA A 10 1.04 45.42 5.61
N LEU A 11 0.99 45.53 6.94
CA LEU A 11 0.29 44.57 7.81
C LEU A 11 -1.21 44.72 7.55
N SER A 12 -1.80 43.78 6.79
CA SER A 12 -3.26 43.66 6.73
C SER A 12 -3.72 42.71 7.83
N SER A 13 -4.22 43.30 8.91
CA SER A 13 -4.95 42.62 9.98
C SER A 13 -6.26 42.03 9.42
N LEU A 14 -6.33 40.71 9.26
CA LEU A 14 -7.61 40.04 9.06
C LEU A 14 -8.35 39.96 10.41
N VAL A 15 -9.44 40.70 10.49
CA VAL A 15 -10.37 40.73 11.61
C VAL A 15 -11.13 39.40 11.66
N LEU A 16 -11.06 38.73 12.81
CA LEU A 16 -11.87 37.56 13.16
C LEU A 16 -13.33 37.99 13.34
N THR A 17 -14.15 37.78 12.31
CA THR A 17 -15.61 37.93 12.40
C THR A 17 -16.20 36.62 12.94
N SER A 18 -16.45 36.59 14.25
CA SER A 18 -17.22 35.53 14.90
C SER A 18 -18.70 35.62 14.51
N CYS A 19 -19.12 34.90 13.48
CA CYS A 19 -20.53 34.60 13.26
C CYS A 19 -20.94 33.46 14.17
N VAL A 20 -21.50 33.79 15.33
CA VAL A 20 -22.35 32.87 16.09
C VAL A 20 -23.68 32.78 15.35
N THR A 21 -23.89 31.68 14.63
CA THR A 21 -25.20 31.30 14.12
C THR A 21 -25.62 30.06 14.89
N THR A 22 -26.61 30.21 15.75
CA THR A 22 -27.31 29.11 16.40
C THR A 22 -28.16 28.45 15.34
N GLY A 23 -27.53 27.56 14.55
CA GLY A 23 -28.24 26.58 13.75
C GLY A 23 -28.72 25.50 14.69
N GLU A 24 -30.02 25.48 14.96
CA GLU A 24 -30.70 24.37 15.63
C GLU A 24 -30.49 23.11 14.79
N GLY A 25 -29.43 22.37 15.12
CA GLY A 25 -29.17 21.06 14.57
C GLY A 25 -30.29 20.15 15.01
N LEU A 26 -31.22 19.85 14.09
CA LEU A 26 -32.07 18.69 14.17
C LEU A 26 -31.13 17.49 14.34
N VAL A 27 -31.07 17.01 15.58
CA VAL A 27 -30.40 15.78 15.95
C VAL A 27 -31.27 14.66 15.37
N GLU A 28 -31.07 14.38 14.08
CA GLU A 28 -31.56 13.14 13.49
C GLU A 28 -30.79 12.02 14.19
N SER A 29 -31.43 11.51 15.23
CA SER A 29 -30.99 10.35 15.98
C SER A 29 -30.95 9.21 14.99
N SER A 30 -29.78 8.97 14.41
CA SER A 30 -29.53 7.83 13.55
C SER A 30 -29.59 6.59 14.44
N GLU A 31 -30.78 5.99 14.48
CA GLU A 31 -31.06 4.73 15.14
C GLU A 31 -30.06 3.67 14.68
N GLY A 32 -29.24 3.19 15.62
CA GLY A 32 -29.06 1.75 15.82
C GLY A 32 -28.47 0.93 14.68
N VAL A 33 -27.71 1.51 13.73
CA VAL A 33 -26.89 0.67 12.85
C VAL A 33 -25.70 0.17 13.69
N PRO A 34 -25.61 -1.15 14.00
CA PRO A 34 -24.43 -1.67 14.67
C PRO A 34 -23.21 -1.32 13.80
N PRO A 35 -22.08 -0.89 14.41
CA PRO A 35 -20.87 -0.67 13.64
C PRO A 35 -20.60 -1.92 12.80
N PRO A 36 -20.24 -1.79 11.51
CA PRO A 36 -19.96 -2.95 10.69
C PRO A 36 -18.94 -3.83 11.42
N PRO A 37 -19.08 -5.17 11.38
CA PRO A 37 -18.11 -6.05 12.00
C PRO A 37 -16.72 -5.62 11.53
N ARG A 38 -15.83 -5.28 12.47
CA ARG A 38 -14.46 -4.93 12.11
C ARG A 38 -13.89 -6.15 11.38
N LEU A 39 -13.54 -6.01 10.11
CA LEU A 39 -12.83 -7.03 9.33
C LEU A 39 -11.37 -7.12 9.83
N THR A 40 -11.21 -7.47 11.10
CA THR A 40 -9.95 -7.64 11.82
C THR A 40 -10.29 -8.73 12.83
N THR A 41 -9.66 -9.90 12.81
CA THR A 41 -8.40 -10.09 13.54
C THR A 41 -7.76 -11.44 13.17
N GLY A 42 -7.31 -11.60 11.93
CA GLY A 42 -6.31 -12.64 11.64
C GLY A 42 -4.92 -12.16 12.08
N PRO A 43 -4.05 -13.02 12.63
CA PRO A 43 -2.67 -12.64 12.89
C PRO A 43 -1.97 -12.20 11.61
N TRP A 44 -1.01 -11.30 11.75
CA TRP A 44 -0.19 -10.78 10.65
C TRP A 44 1.25 -10.59 11.12
N THR A 45 2.18 -10.59 10.18
CA THR A 45 3.62 -10.47 10.45
C THR A 45 4.06 -9.01 10.41
N ASP A 46 5.01 -8.63 11.28
CA ASP A 46 5.59 -7.28 11.29
C ASP A 46 6.76 -7.12 10.30
N SER A 47 7.09 -8.18 9.56
CA SER A 47 8.29 -8.22 8.69
C SER A 47 8.26 -7.21 7.53
N PHE A 48 7.06 -6.69 7.20
CA PHE A 48 6.85 -5.72 6.13
C PHE A 48 6.61 -4.28 6.64
N ASN A 49 6.81 -4.02 7.94
CA ASN A 49 6.59 -2.70 8.52
C ASN A 49 7.72 -1.70 8.24
N ASP A 50 8.93 -2.19 7.92
CA ASP A 50 10.05 -1.34 7.57
C ASP A 50 9.97 -0.88 6.11
N GLU A 51 10.03 0.44 5.89
CA GLU A 51 10.02 1.01 4.55
C GLU A 51 11.10 0.38 3.67
N SER A 52 10.66 -0.23 2.57
CA SER A 52 11.53 -0.94 1.64
C SER A 52 11.01 -0.80 0.22
N VAL A 53 11.90 -0.93 -0.76
CA VAL A 53 11.57 -0.96 -2.19
C VAL A 53 12.09 -2.28 -2.77
N LEU A 54 11.21 -2.99 -3.47
CA LEU A 54 11.53 -4.19 -4.24
C LEU A 54 11.14 -3.99 -5.70
N ILE A 55 12.10 -4.17 -6.60
CA ILE A 55 11.90 -4.09 -8.05
C ILE A 55 12.35 -5.40 -8.68
N ALA A 56 11.55 -5.99 -9.56
CA ALA A 56 11.90 -7.21 -10.28
C ALA A 56 11.08 -7.37 -11.58
N GLU A 57 11.39 -8.35 -12.42
CA GLU A 57 10.52 -8.70 -13.54
C GLU A 57 9.23 -9.36 -13.08
N VAL A 58 9.35 -10.34 -12.19
CA VAL A 58 8.24 -11.11 -11.65
C VAL A 58 8.27 -11.06 -10.14
N ILE A 59 7.14 -10.71 -9.53
CA ILE A 59 6.96 -10.78 -8.08
C ILE A 59 5.81 -11.75 -7.79
N GLU A 60 6.02 -12.68 -6.87
CA GLU A 60 5.02 -13.63 -6.40
C GLU A 60 4.90 -13.51 -4.88
N ILE A 61 3.67 -13.34 -4.41
CA ILE A 61 3.35 -13.23 -2.99
C ILE A 61 2.33 -14.31 -2.67
N SER A 62 2.57 -15.09 -1.62
CA SER A 62 1.56 -15.99 -1.08
C SER A 62 1.47 -15.82 0.43
N GLY A 63 0.29 -16.01 1.00
CA GLY A 63 0.06 -15.72 2.40
C GLY A 63 -1.33 -16.13 2.87
N PRO A 64 -1.68 -15.80 4.12
CA PRO A 64 -2.95 -16.18 4.72
C PRO A 64 -4.10 -15.37 4.13
N ASP A 65 -5.33 -15.69 4.54
CA ASP A 65 -6.58 -15.01 4.13
C ASP A 65 -6.59 -13.49 4.31
N ARG A 66 -5.68 -12.97 5.14
CA ARG A 66 -5.52 -11.54 5.40
C ARG A 66 -4.69 -10.80 4.34
N LEU A 67 -3.99 -11.52 3.46
CA LEU A 67 -3.03 -10.95 2.51
C LEU A 67 -3.64 -9.82 1.67
N ALA A 68 -4.86 -10.00 1.15
CA ALA A 68 -5.52 -8.99 0.34
C ALA A 68 -5.86 -7.69 1.10
N GLN A 69 -5.87 -7.69 2.43
CA GLN A 69 -6.08 -6.46 3.22
C GLN A 69 -4.78 -5.71 3.51
N GLN A 70 -3.63 -6.36 3.34
CA GLN A 70 -2.31 -5.75 3.54
C GLN A 70 -1.64 -5.44 2.19
N PHE A 71 -2.23 -5.89 1.10
CA PHE A 71 -1.76 -5.73 -0.27
C PHE A 71 -2.69 -4.82 -1.07
N VAL A 72 -2.11 -3.91 -1.84
CA VAL A 72 -2.81 -3.11 -2.84
C VAL A 72 -1.95 -2.99 -4.09
N ALA A 73 -2.55 -3.05 -5.27
CA ALA A 73 -1.89 -2.78 -6.54
C ALA A 73 -2.62 -1.71 -7.33
N ARG A 74 -1.87 -0.82 -7.99
CA ARG A 74 -2.43 0.15 -8.91
C ARG A 74 -2.93 -0.58 -10.16
N GLN A 75 -4.20 -0.41 -10.46
CA GLN A 75 -4.80 -0.89 -11.71
C GLN A 75 -4.84 0.28 -12.70
N ASP A 76 -4.20 0.07 -13.85
CA ASP A 76 -4.24 0.99 -14.98
C ASP A 76 -4.63 0.17 -16.21
N PRO A 77 -5.91 0.11 -16.58
CA PRO A 77 -6.42 -0.79 -17.62
C PRO A 77 -5.77 -0.58 -19.00
N GLY A 78 -5.11 0.57 -19.23
CA GLY A 78 -4.36 0.79 -20.45
C GLY A 78 -3.00 0.08 -20.46
N ASN A 79 -2.44 -0.21 -19.28
CA ASN A 79 -1.06 -0.63 -19.07
C ASN A 79 -0.92 -2.01 -18.43
N VAL A 80 -1.93 -2.45 -17.66
CA VAL A 80 -1.92 -3.65 -16.83
C VAL A 80 -3.25 -4.41 -16.97
N ASP A 81 -3.16 -5.66 -17.42
CA ASP A 81 -4.25 -6.63 -17.35
C ASP A 81 -4.35 -7.21 -15.94
N PHE A 82 -5.59 -7.46 -15.48
CA PHE A 82 -5.88 -8.04 -14.18
C PHE A 82 -6.82 -9.25 -14.31
N GLU A 83 -6.43 -10.36 -13.71
CA GLU A 83 -7.24 -11.58 -13.62
C GLU A 83 -7.34 -12.05 -12.16
N ILE A 84 -8.52 -12.49 -11.75
CA ILE A 84 -8.76 -13.11 -10.45
C ILE A 84 -9.51 -14.43 -10.63
N LYS A 85 -9.05 -15.48 -9.94
CA LYS A 85 -9.68 -16.81 -9.95
C LYS A 85 -9.54 -17.52 -8.61
N THR A 86 -10.52 -18.35 -8.31
CA THR A 86 -10.41 -19.32 -7.21
C THR A 86 -9.76 -20.59 -7.75
N VAL A 87 -8.69 -21.03 -7.09
CA VAL A 87 -7.95 -22.26 -7.40
C VAL A 87 -7.93 -23.19 -6.18
N SER A 88 -7.48 -24.43 -6.32
CA SER A 88 -7.46 -25.39 -5.21
C SER A 88 -6.60 -24.92 -4.03
N GLN A 89 -5.60 -24.08 -4.28
CA GLN A 89 -4.73 -23.52 -3.26
C GLN A 89 -5.28 -22.26 -2.58
N GLY A 90 -6.37 -21.66 -3.09
CA GLY A 90 -6.96 -20.42 -2.56
C GLY A 90 -7.36 -19.41 -3.63
N LEU A 91 -7.34 -18.13 -3.29
CA LEU A 91 -7.68 -17.03 -4.21
C LEU A 91 -6.42 -16.52 -4.90
N TRP A 92 -6.35 -16.70 -6.22
CA TRP A 92 -5.24 -16.26 -7.06
C TRP A 92 -5.61 -14.98 -7.80
N GLN A 93 -4.68 -14.04 -7.81
CA GLN A 93 -4.77 -12.76 -8.50
C GLN A 93 -3.49 -12.58 -9.33
N GLU A 94 -3.63 -12.15 -10.58
CA GLU A 94 -2.52 -11.84 -11.46
C GLU A 94 -2.69 -10.47 -12.09
N TYR A 95 -1.57 -9.75 -12.11
CA TYR A 95 -1.39 -8.50 -12.82
C TYR A 95 -0.31 -8.73 -13.87
N ARG A 96 -0.58 -8.33 -15.12
CA ARG A 96 0.34 -8.52 -16.25
C ARG A 96 0.50 -7.22 -17.01
N VAL A 97 1.74 -6.81 -17.23
CA VAL A 97 2.04 -5.65 -18.07
C VAL A 97 1.69 -5.98 -19.52
N VAL A 98 0.91 -5.11 -20.15
CA VAL A 98 0.51 -5.25 -21.57
C VAL A 98 1.06 -4.16 -22.48
N GLN A 99 1.56 -3.05 -21.91
CA GLN A 99 2.21 -1.99 -22.67
C GLN A 99 3.73 -1.97 -22.45
N PRO A 100 4.54 -1.79 -23.50
CA PRO A 100 5.98 -1.61 -23.35
C PRO A 100 6.32 -0.43 -22.44
N GLY A 101 7.22 -0.66 -21.49
CA GLY A 101 7.69 0.38 -20.55
C GLY A 101 6.74 0.66 -19.38
N ALA A 102 5.55 0.07 -19.36
CA ALA A 102 4.70 0.09 -18.17
C ALA A 102 5.23 -0.84 -17.08
N VAL A 103 4.78 -0.60 -15.85
CA VAL A 103 5.12 -1.38 -14.66
C VAL A 103 3.87 -1.59 -13.80
N ILE A 104 3.87 -2.65 -13.00
CA ILE A 104 2.88 -2.89 -11.97
C ILE A 104 3.45 -2.32 -10.67
N GLU A 105 2.78 -1.31 -10.12
CA GLU A 105 3.10 -0.74 -8.83
C GLU A 105 2.15 -1.31 -7.78
N ALA A 106 2.71 -1.83 -6.70
CA ALA A 106 1.95 -2.37 -5.59
C ALA A 106 2.61 -2.03 -4.26
N GLN A 107 1.87 -2.26 -3.19
CA GLN A 107 2.31 -2.06 -1.82
C GLN A 107 1.87 -3.25 -0.97
N LEU A 108 2.79 -3.73 -0.14
CA LEU A 108 2.55 -4.73 0.91
C LEU A 108 3.02 -4.12 2.22
N ASP A 109 2.08 -3.68 3.06
CA ASP A 109 2.37 -2.83 4.24
C ASP A 109 3.26 -1.63 3.89
N ALA A 110 4.48 -1.53 4.44
CA ALA A 110 5.41 -0.43 4.14
C ALA A 110 6.32 -0.72 2.94
N TRP A 111 6.23 -1.91 2.33
CA TRP A 111 7.04 -2.27 1.17
C TRP A 111 6.40 -1.78 -0.12
N LYS A 112 7.17 -1.05 -0.92
CA LYS A 112 6.82 -0.69 -2.29
C LYS A 112 7.34 -1.77 -3.23
N LEU A 113 6.45 -2.30 -4.06
CA LEU A 113 6.73 -3.38 -4.99
C LEU A 113 6.56 -2.86 -6.43
N VAL A 114 7.53 -3.11 -7.29
CA VAL A 114 7.48 -2.75 -8.71
C VAL A 114 7.82 -3.97 -9.55
N ALA A 115 6.85 -4.50 -10.29
CA ALA A 115 7.05 -5.60 -11.22
C ALA A 115 7.02 -5.10 -12.67
N THR A 116 8.04 -5.42 -13.47
CA THR A 116 8.12 -4.96 -14.87
C THR A 116 7.42 -5.89 -15.86
N LYS A 117 7.05 -7.12 -15.45
CA LYS A 117 6.30 -8.06 -16.30
C LYS A 117 5.04 -8.58 -15.63
N ARG A 118 5.16 -9.09 -14.39
CA ARG A 118 4.06 -9.85 -13.75
C ARG A 118 4.11 -9.75 -12.24
N LEU A 119 2.94 -9.60 -11.62
CA LEU A 119 2.76 -9.72 -10.17
C LEU A 119 1.66 -10.74 -9.90
N VAL A 120 1.95 -11.72 -9.03
CA VAL A 120 1.00 -12.76 -8.63
C VAL A 120 0.79 -12.67 -7.12
N VAL A 121 -0.48 -12.73 -6.70
CA VAL A 121 -0.86 -12.78 -5.29
C VAL A 121 -1.75 -14.00 -5.07
N LEU A 122 -1.30 -14.90 -4.19
CA LEU A 122 -2.03 -16.11 -3.81
C LEU A 122 -2.39 -16.05 -2.33
N GLN A 123 -3.65 -15.74 -2.06
CA GLN A 123 -4.23 -15.83 -0.74
C GLN A 123 -4.65 -17.29 -0.48
N ARG A 124 -4.06 -17.92 0.54
CA ARG A 124 -4.31 -19.33 0.87
C ARG A 124 -5.11 -19.43 2.17
N PRO A 125 -6.02 -20.41 2.28
CA PRO A 125 -6.76 -20.65 3.50
C PRO A 125 -5.85 -21.24 4.60
N GLY A 126 -6.17 -20.91 5.86
CA GLY A 126 -5.57 -21.54 7.03
C GLY A 126 -4.30 -20.87 7.58
N ARG A 127 -3.59 -21.59 8.45
CA ARG A 127 -2.40 -21.08 9.16
C ARG A 127 -1.16 -21.20 8.29
N VAL A 128 -0.91 -20.20 7.46
CA VAL A 128 0.25 -20.16 6.55
C VAL A 128 1.05 -18.88 6.69
N ASP A 129 2.36 -19.00 6.52
CA ASP A 129 3.26 -17.85 6.52
C ASP A 129 3.19 -17.08 5.19
N VAL A 130 3.68 -15.83 5.23
CA VAL A 130 3.82 -15.00 4.04
C VAL A 130 5.14 -15.34 3.36
N GLN A 131 5.07 -15.66 2.07
CA GLN A 131 6.22 -15.89 1.20
C GLN A 131 6.20 -14.87 0.09
N LEU A 132 7.32 -14.19 -0.11
CA LEU A 132 7.54 -13.28 -1.20
C LEU A 132 8.75 -13.77 -2.01
N ARG A 133 8.58 -13.90 -3.32
CA ARG A 133 9.65 -14.22 -4.27
C ARG A 133 9.68 -13.16 -5.36
N ALA A 134 10.86 -12.72 -5.72
CA ALA A 134 11.11 -11.82 -6.83
C ALA A 134 12.17 -12.43 -7.75
N ASP A 135 11.88 -12.47 -9.05
CA ASP A 135 12.72 -13.08 -10.09
C ASP A 135 13.00 -12.08 -11.22
N GLY A 136 14.12 -12.28 -11.91
CA GLY A 136 14.50 -11.48 -13.07
C GLY A 136 15.08 -10.13 -12.66
N ASP A 137 16.33 -10.16 -12.21
CA ASP A 137 17.10 -8.98 -11.80
C ASP A 137 16.49 -8.20 -10.62
N ALA A 138 16.25 -8.92 -9.53
CA ALA A 138 15.68 -8.38 -8.31
C ALA A 138 16.62 -7.36 -7.68
N PHE A 139 16.06 -6.19 -7.37
CA PHE A 139 16.67 -5.12 -6.59
C PHE A 139 15.85 -4.91 -5.32
N PHE A 140 16.49 -5.03 -4.16
CA PHE A 140 15.88 -4.79 -2.86
C PHE A 140 16.68 -3.76 -2.07
N GLN A 141 16.00 -2.77 -1.52
CA GLN A 141 16.59 -1.76 -0.65
C GLN A 141 15.63 -1.45 0.49
N ARG A 142 16.08 -1.70 1.72
CA ARG A 142 15.44 -1.15 2.92
C ARG A 142 15.94 0.27 3.16
N THR A 143 15.09 1.18 3.60
CA THR A 143 15.49 2.57 3.92
C THR A 143 16.61 2.63 4.96
N ALA A 144 16.64 1.69 5.91
CA ALA A 144 17.64 1.63 6.97
C ALA A 144 19.00 1.03 6.54
N ASP A 145 19.04 0.28 5.43
CA ASP A 145 20.25 -0.43 5.01
C ASP A 145 21.17 0.50 4.20
N ALA A 146 22.48 0.41 4.42
CA ALA A 146 23.45 1.28 3.74
C ALA A 146 23.69 0.92 2.26
N GLN A 147 23.34 -0.30 1.84
CA GLN A 147 23.58 -0.80 0.48
C GLN A 147 22.41 -1.64 -0.03
N PRO A 148 22.06 -1.52 -1.33
CA PRO A 148 21.04 -2.35 -1.94
C PRO A 148 21.52 -3.78 -2.14
N GLN A 149 20.58 -4.70 -2.09
CA GLN A 149 20.77 -6.09 -2.50
C GLN A 149 20.31 -6.24 -3.94
N ARG A 150 21.15 -6.83 -4.80
CA ARG A 150 20.83 -7.07 -6.20
C ARG A 150 21.23 -8.48 -6.62
N GLY A 151 20.39 -9.15 -7.40
CA GLY A 151 20.66 -10.50 -7.87
C GLY A 151 19.60 -11.04 -8.81
N PRO A 152 19.79 -12.25 -9.35
CA PRO A 152 18.80 -12.87 -10.23
C PRO A 152 17.47 -13.17 -9.53
N ARG A 153 17.49 -13.27 -8.20
CA ARG A 153 16.35 -13.60 -7.35
C ARG A 153 16.49 -12.94 -5.98
N PHE A 154 15.35 -12.60 -5.38
CA PHE A 154 15.20 -12.23 -3.98
C PHE A 154 14.05 -13.05 -3.37
N GLU A 155 14.21 -13.51 -2.13
CA GLU A 155 13.21 -14.26 -1.40
C GLU A 155 13.08 -13.71 0.03
N HIS A 156 11.85 -13.60 0.51
CA HIS A 156 11.55 -13.22 1.88
C HIS A 156 10.45 -14.11 2.45
N HIS A 157 10.70 -14.66 3.63
CA HIS A 157 9.77 -15.50 4.36
C HIS A 157 9.46 -14.85 5.70
N ALA A 158 8.18 -14.62 5.97
CA ALA A 158 7.72 -13.92 7.14
C ALA A 158 6.67 -14.76 7.89
N ALA A 159 7.06 -15.18 9.10
CA ALA A 159 6.21 -16.00 9.95
C ALA A 159 5.00 -15.19 10.45
N VAL A 160 3.83 -15.80 10.45
CA VAL A 160 2.60 -15.20 10.99
C VAL A 160 2.37 -15.69 12.41
N PRO A 161 2.13 -14.80 13.40
CA PRO A 161 2.02 -15.19 14.81
C PRO A 161 0.64 -15.79 15.10
N TRP A 162 0.46 -17.06 14.72
CA TRP A 162 -0.72 -17.83 15.12
C TRP A 162 -0.68 -18.03 16.62
N GLY A 163 -1.67 -17.44 17.33
CA GLY A 163 -1.84 -17.73 18.75
C GLY A 163 -1.94 -19.25 19.01
N PRO A 164 -1.60 -19.70 20.24
CA PRO A 164 -1.71 -21.10 20.64
C PRO A 164 -3.11 -21.66 20.35
#